data_AF-A0A356AV00-F1
#
_entry.id   AF-A0A356AV00-F1
#
_cell.length_a   1.000
_cell.length_b   1.000
_cell.length_c   1.000
_cell.angle_alpha   90.00
_cell.angle_beta   90.00
_cell.angle_gamma   90.00
#
_symmetry.space_group_name_H-M   'P 1'
#
loop_
_entity.id
_entity.type
_entity.pdbx_description
1 polymer ?
#
loop_
_entity_poly.entity_id
_entity_poly.type
_entity_poly.pdbx_seq_one_letter_code
_entity_poly.pdbx_strand_id
1 'polypeptide(L)'
;MDEFTGMNIVGQLTGKYEKESYQAACRQLYLNYGPNVDYERLSDQILLCNDTREFLYAQPTPVKYIPKTRINLENLVHEITSNSKTQRDIVLAIMCYIRDLYKKYNGKVLFYGGTEEELIKKGEWLCECVSRLMVALCEIKGIPGRTVFHVFSGHFTSELFFEDRWGYVDPRFGLFYLDGEGRFTSIHTLIQNPTLILNQGDYVKSFCVEYGNYDYRCHRNLHFCLNPRECQCFSNYSLMDKGKYHYDWISYETAQEAIKEVHTRYVELSSLLFL
;
A
#
# COMPACT_ATOMS: atom_id res chain seq x y z
N MET A 1 13.06 -12.42 14.11
CA MET A 1 11.90 -11.87 13.37
C MET A 1 11.05 -10.97 14.25
N ASP A 2 10.61 -11.42 15.44
CA ASP A 2 9.73 -10.64 16.33
C ASP A 2 10.21 -9.21 16.64
N GLU A 3 11.52 -8.98 16.75
CA GLU A 3 12.09 -7.66 17.00
C GLU A 3 11.95 -6.67 15.82
N PHE A 4 11.70 -7.18 14.62
CA PHE A 4 11.49 -6.41 13.38
C PHE A 4 10.02 -6.33 13.00
N THR A 5 9.11 -6.64 13.93
CA THR A 5 7.68 -6.71 13.67
C THR A 5 6.89 -5.73 14.56
N GLY A 6 5.88 -5.10 13.97
CA GLY A 6 4.95 -4.21 14.67
C GLY A 6 5.63 -3.14 15.52
N MET A 7 5.19 -2.96 16.78
CA MET A 7 5.78 -1.92 17.64
C MET A 7 7.22 -2.20 18.07
N ASN A 8 7.72 -3.43 17.93
CA ASN A 8 9.11 -3.76 18.27
C ASN A 8 10.11 -3.10 17.30
N ILE A 9 9.66 -2.73 16.10
CA ILE A 9 10.47 -2.01 15.09
C ILE A 9 11.08 -0.73 15.68
N VAL A 10 10.43 -0.07 16.64
CA VAL A 10 10.97 1.13 17.31
C VAL A 10 12.35 0.86 17.95
N GLY A 11 12.60 -0.38 18.41
CA GLY A 11 13.89 -0.80 18.95
C GLY A 11 15.01 -0.87 17.92
N GLN A 12 14.67 -1.05 16.64
CA GLN A 12 15.60 -1.17 15.51
C GLN A 12 15.92 0.19 14.86
N LEU A 13 15.11 1.22 15.14
CA LEU A 13 15.37 2.59 14.70
C LEU A 13 16.45 3.20 15.60
N THR A 14 17.32 4.05 15.04
CA THR A 14 18.47 4.60 15.78
C THR A 14 18.28 6.06 16.14
N GLY A 15 17.64 6.83 15.26
CA GLY A 15 17.37 8.24 15.45
C GLY A 15 16.20 8.51 16.39
N LYS A 16 16.32 9.55 17.22
CA LYS A 16 15.21 10.03 18.07
C LYS A 16 13.98 10.36 17.23
N TYR A 17 14.17 11.07 16.12
CA TYR A 17 13.06 11.46 15.23
C TYR A 17 12.48 10.28 14.46
N GLU A 18 13.27 9.25 14.14
CA GLU A 18 12.78 8.03 13.49
C GLU A 18 11.81 7.29 14.42
N LYS A 19 12.22 7.10 15.68
CA LYS A 19 11.39 6.46 16.72
C LYS A 19 10.09 7.21 16.95
N GLU A 20 10.19 8.53 17.11
CA GLU A 20 9.03 9.39 17.35
C GLU A 20 8.09 9.41 16.14
N SER A 21 8.63 9.47 14.91
CA SER A 21 7.86 9.45 13.67
C SER A 21 7.10 8.14 13.48
N TYR A 22 7.76 7.00 13.73
CA TYR A 22 7.12 5.69 13.67
C TYR A 22 5.95 5.58 14.66
N GLN A 23 6.17 5.99 15.91
CA GLN A 23 5.13 5.99 16.95
C GLN A 23 3.97 6.92 16.58
N ALA A 24 4.26 8.12 16.07
CA ALA A 24 3.26 9.08 15.63
C ALA A 24 2.44 8.53 14.45
N ALA A 25 3.08 7.87 13.47
CA ALA A 25 2.41 7.25 12.34
C ALA A 25 1.43 6.14 12.79
N CYS A 26 1.88 5.23 13.66
CA CYS A 26 1.02 4.18 14.21
C CYS A 26 -0.15 4.77 15.02
N ARG A 27 0.11 5.81 15.82
CA ARG A 27 -0.92 6.50 16.60
C ARG A 27 -1.93 7.21 15.70
N GLN A 28 -1.47 7.88 14.64
CA GLN A 28 -2.36 8.54 13.69
C GLN A 28 -3.27 7.52 13.01
N LEU A 29 -2.73 6.36 12.61
CA LEU A 29 -3.54 5.31 11.98
C LEU A 29 -4.60 4.77 12.95
N TYR A 30 -4.24 4.53 14.22
CA TYR A 30 -5.23 4.16 15.25
C TYR A 30 -6.33 5.20 15.41
N LEU A 31 -5.98 6.49 15.41
CA LEU A 31 -6.96 7.57 15.60
C LEU A 31 -7.88 7.74 14.38
N ASN A 32 -7.39 7.46 13.17
CA ASN A 32 -8.21 7.46 11.96
C ASN A 32 -9.21 6.30 11.94
N TYR A 33 -8.78 5.12 12.36
CA TYR A 33 -9.47 3.86 12.06
C TYR A 33 -10.00 3.08 13.27
N GLY A 34 -9.54 3.41 14.47
CA GLY A 34 -9.75 2.59 15.66
C GLY A 34 -9.02 1.24 15.56
N PRO A 35 -9.39 0.25 16.39
CA PRO A 35 -8.84 -1.09 16.31
C PRO A 35 -9.49 -1.87 15.14
N ASN A 36 -9.29 -1.42 13.90
CA ASN A 36 -9.80 -2.10 12.71
C ASN A 36 -8.67 -2.65 11.83
N VAL A 37 -9.02 -3.37 10.77
CA VAL A 37 -8.11 -4.05 9.83
C VAL A 37 -6.94 -3.19 9.34
N ASP A 38 -7.13 -1.88 9.15
CA ASP A 38 -6.07 -1.01 8.63
C ASP A 38 -5.05 -0.67 9.72
N TYR A 39 -5.47 -0.57 10.99
CA TYR A 39 -4.57 -0.45 12.14
C TYR A 39 -4.02 -1.81 12.62
N GLU A 40 -4.87 -2.83 12.72
CA GLU A 40 -4.53 -4.14 13.30
C GLU A 40 -3.41 -4.84 12.53
N ARG A 41 -3.34 -4.64 11.20
CA ARG A 41 -2.24 -5.13 10.34
C ARG A 41 -0.88 -4.57 10.71
N LEU A 42 -0.81 -3.41 11.38
CA LEU A 42 0.47 -2.88 11.87
C LEU A 42 1.13 -3.84 12.86
N SER A 43 0.36 -4.65 13.59
CA SER A 43 0.94 -5.59 14.55
C SER A 43 1.78 -6.69 13.89
N ASP A 44 1.51 -7.02 12.62
CA ASP A 44 2.22 -8.06 11.87
C ASP A 44 3.18 -7.50 10.81
N GLN A 45 3.29 -6.17 10.66
CA GLN A 45 4.15 -5.59 9.64
C GLN A 45 5.62 -5.85 9.96
N ILE A 46 6.41 -6.12 8.93
CA ILE A 46 7.83 -6.46 9.04
C ILE A 46 8.65 -5.35 8.41
N LEU A 47 9.60 -4.79 9.16
CA LEU A 47 10.54 -3.79 8.66
C LEU A 47 11.36 -4.36 7.49
N LEU A 48 11.50 -3.62 6.39
CA LEU A 48 12.46 -3.91 5.33
C LEU A 48 13.84 -3.38 5.74
N CYS A 49 14.74 -4.28 6.13
CA CYS A 49 16.14 -3.98 6.43
C CYS A 49 17.04 -5.13 5.98
N ASN A 50 18.35 -5.03 6.20
CA ASN A 50 19.30 -6.07 5.80
C ASN A 50 18.97 -7.44 6.42
N ASP A 51 18.53 -7.46 7.68
CA ASP A 51 18.25 -8.69 8.44
C ASP A 51 16.96 -9.40 8.00
N THR A 52 15.99 -8.66 7.47
CA THR A 52 14.69 -9.20 7.04
C THR A 52 14.59 -9.36 5.52
N ARG A 53 15.50 -8.76 4.75
CA ARG A 53 15.44 -8.72 3.28
C ARG A 53 15.32 -10.11 2.66
N GLU A 54 16.17 -11.06 3.06
CA GLU A 54 16.15 -12.41 2.49
C GLU A 54 14.81 -13.10 2.74
N PHE A 55 14.28 -12.97 3.96
CA PHE A 55 12.96 -13.48 4.30
C PHE A 55 11.85 -12.81 3.48
N LEU A 56 11.88 -11.48 3.34
CA LEU A 56 10.87 -10.74 2.60
C LEU A 56 10.92 -11.01 1.08
N TYR A 57 12.10 -11.27 0.52
CA TYR A 57 12.26 -11.51 -0.92
C TYR A 57 12.41 -12.98 -1.30
N ALA A 58 12.20 -13.89 -0.35
CA ALA A 58 12.00 -15.30 -0.64
C ALA A 58 10.80 -15.52 -1.58
N GLN A 59 10.72 -16.71 -2.17
CA GLN A 59 9.57 -17.11 -2.97
C GLN A 59 8.29 -16.95 -2.13
N PRO A 60 7.25 -16.25 -2.63
CA PRO A 60 6.03 -16.08 -1.86
C PRO A 60 5.35 -17.42 -1.62
N THR A 61 4.69 -17.53 -0.46
CA THR A 61 3.73 -18.61 -0.24
C THR A 61 2.58 -18.49 -1.24
N PRO A 62 2.02 -19.60 -1.74
CA PRO A 62 0.81 -19.57 -2.54
C PRO A 62 -0.31 -18.80 -1.83
N VAL A 63 -1.20 -18.17 -2.62
CA VAL A 63 -2.36 -17.48 -2.07
C VAL A 63 -3.23 -18.43 -1.25
N LYS A 64 -3.88 -17.92 -0.22
CA LYS A 64 -4.78 -18.71 0.63
C LYS A 64 -6.21 -18.76 0.08
N TYR A 65 -6.53 -17.90 -0.89
CA TYR A 65 -7.89 -17.67 -1.36
C TYR A 65 -8.64 -18.94 -1.77
N ILE A 66 -9.86 -19.10 -1.23
CA ILE A 66 -10.75 -20.20 -1.55
C ILE A 66 -11.86 -19.68 -2.49
N PRO A 67 -12.00 -20.22 -3.72
CA PRO A 67 -13.05 -19.81 -4.64
C PRO A 67 -14.47 -19.99 -4.06
N LYS A 68 -15.40 -19.16 -4.54
CA LYS A 68 -16.82 -19.07 -4.15
C LYS A 68 -17.06 -18.59 -2.72
N THR A 69 -16.06 -18.02 -2.05
CA THR A 69 -16.21 -17.48 -0.69
C THR A 69 -16.49 -15.98 -0.66
N ARG A 70 -16.16 -15.24 -1.72
CA ARG A 70 -16.40 -13.79 -1.86
C ARG A 70 -17.04 -13.49 -3.22
N ILE A 71 -18.21 -14.06 -3.48
CA ILE A 71 -18.85 -14.06 -4.82
C ILE A 71 -18.96 -12.67 -5.48
N ASN A 72 -19.24 -11.62 -4.69
CA ASN A 72 -19.34 -10.26 -5.22
C ASN A 72 -17.98 -9.74 -5.71
N LEU A 73 -16.91 -10.01 -4.96
CA LEU A 73 -15.55 -9.64 -5.37
C LEU A 73 -15.09 -10.50 -6.55
N GLU A 74 -15.43 -11.78 -6.58
CA GLU A 74 -15.11 -12.68 -7.70
C GLU A 74 -15.75 -12.22 -9.00
N ASN A 75 -17.04 -11.87 -8.96
CA ASN A 75 -17.77 -11.36 -10.13
C ASN A 75 -17.15 -10.05 -10.63
N LEU A 76 -16.84 -9.12 -9.71
CA LEU A 76 -16.16 -7.88 -10.06
C LEU A 76 -14.79 -8.13 -10.69
N VAL A 77 -13.96 -8.97 -10.07
CA VAL A 77 -12.64 -9.31 -10.59
C VAL A 77 -12.74 -9.98 -11.96
N HIS A 78 -13.74 -10.84 -12.18
CA HIS A 78 -13.99 -11.43 -13.48
C HIS A 78 -14.35 -10.37 -14.53
N GLU A 79 -15.24 -9.42 -14.19
CA GLU A 79 -15.64 -8.33 -15.08
C GLU A 79 -14.44 -7.46 -15.48
N ILE A 80 -13.70 -6.93 -14.51
CA ILE A 80 -12.60 -5.99 -14.77
C ILE A 80 -11.40 -6.66 -15.45
N THR A 81 -11.24 -7.98 -15.33
CA THR A 81 -10.14 -8.75 -15.97
C THR A 81 -10.58 -9.57 -17.18
N SER A 82 -11.82 -9.38 -17.65
CA SER A 82 -12.42 -10.20 -18.74
C SER A 82 -11.62 -10.19 -20.04
N ASN A 83 -10.95 -9.07 -20.34
CA ASN A 83 -10.12 -8.90 -21.55
C ASN A 83 -8.61 -9.11 -21.30
N SER A 84 -8.20 -9.42 -20.07
CA SER A 84 -6.80 -9.59 -19.69
C SER A 84 -6.26 -10.93 -20.17
N LYS A 85 -5.08 -10.94 -20.80
CA LYS A 85 -4.44 -12.15 -21.33
C LYS A 85 -3.28 -12.65 -20.49
N THR A 86 -2.64 -11.74 -19.75
CA THR A 86 -1.45 -12.00 -18.93
C THR A 86 -1.70 -11.61 -17.47
N GLN A 87 -0.83 -12.08 -16.56
CA GLN A 87 -0.86 -11.61 -15.15
C GLN A 87 -0.64 -10.10 -15.07
N ARG A 88 0.22 -9.54 -15.93
CA ARG A 88 0.42 -8.09 -16.05
C ARG A 88 -0.87 -7.36 -16.41
N ASP A 89 -1.60 -7.84 -17.41
CA ASP A 89 -2.89 -7.25 -17.80
C ASP A 89 -3.90 -7.31 -16.65
N ILE A 90 -3.91 -8.40 -15.88
CA ILE A 90 -4.76 -8.56 -14.69
C ILE A 90 -4.41 -7.51 -13.63
N VAL A 91 -3.12 -7.41 -13.27
CA VAL A 91 -2.63 -6.46 -12.26
C VAL A 91 -2.96 -5.02 -12.67
N LEU A 92 -2.67 -4.65 -13.92
CA LEU A 92 -2.95 -3.30 -14.42
C LEU A 92 -4.44 -2.99 -14.49
N ALA A 93 -5.28 -3.94 -14.88
CA ALA A 93 -6.74 -3.76 -14.89
C ALA A 93 -7.30 -3.53 -13.48
N ILE A 94 -6.86 -4.34 -12.51
CA ILE A 94 -7.24 -4.18 -11.09
C ILE A 94 -6.75 -2.83 -10.55
N MET A 95 -5.49 -2.47 -10.81
CA MET A 95 -4.91 -1.19 -10.39
C MET A 95 -5.72 -0.01 -10.96
N CYS A 96 -6.02 -0.01 -12.26
CA CYS A 96 -6.82 1.03 -12.91
C CYS A 96 -8.23 1.15 -12.31
N TYR A 97 -8.88 0.01 -12.05
CA TYR A 97 -10.19 -0.01 -11.41
C TYR A 97 -10.15 0.66 -10.03
N ILE A 98 -9.19 0.27 -9.19
CA ILE A 98 -9.04 0.81 -7.83
C ILE A 98 -8.68 2.30 -7.89
N ARG A 99 -7.74 2.68 -8.76
CA ARG A 99 -7.31 4.07 -8.99
C ARG A 99 -8.49 4.98 -9.30
N ASP A 100 -9.50 4.47 -10.01
CA ASP A 100 -10.64 5.26 -10.47
C ASP A 100 -11.82 5.27 -9.48
N LEU A 101 -11.74 4.57 -8.34
CA LEU A 101 -12.82 4.54 -7.34
C LEU A 101 -13.20 5.93 -6.81
N TYR A 102 -12.23 6.85 -6.69
CA TYR A 102 -12.49 8.23 -6.25
C TYR A 102 -13.53 8.95 -7.11
N LYS A 103 -13.68 8.57 -8.40
CA LYS A 103 -14.64 9.20 -9.33
C LYS A 103 -16.09 9.01 -8.89
N LYS A 104 -16.39 7.97 -8.10
CA LYS A 104 -17.76 7.67 -7.65
C LYS A 104 -18.37 8.77 -6.78
N TYR A 105 -17.54 9.43 -5.97
CA TYR A 105 -17.96 10.49 -5.05
C TYR A 105 -17.00 11.69 -5.08
N ASN A 106 -16.35 11.94 -6.22
CA ASN A 106 -15.40 13.02 -6.44
C ASN A 106 -14.34 13.15 -5.33
N GLY A 107 -13.80 12.02 -4.87
CA GLY A 107 -12.75 11.97 -3.83
C GLY A 107 -13.21 12.33 -2.43
N LYS A 108 -14.52 12.45 -2.17
CA LYS A 108 -15.02 12.73 -0.82
C LYS A 108 -14.83 11.51 0.09
N VAL A 109 -14.05 11.69 1.17
CA VAL A 109 -13.94 10.71 2.25
C VAL A 109 -15.10 10.93 3.22
N LEU A 110 -15.96 9.92 3.37
CA LEU A 110 -17.10 9.96 4.29
C LEU A 110 -16.83 9.18 5.58
N PHE A 111 -16.19 8.03 5.44
CA PHE A 111 -15.89 7.10 6.51
C PHE A 111 -14.52 6.49 6.30
N TYR A 112 -13.79 6.30 7.38
CA TYR A 112 -12.61 5.45 7.47
C TYR A 112 -13.04 4.00 7.74
N GLY A 113 -12.29 3.03 7.22
CA GLY A 113 -12.51 1.61 7.45
C GLY A 113 -13.49 0.93 6.48
N GLY A 114 -13.86 -0.30 6.81
CA GLY A 114 -14.76 -1.15 6.04
C GLY A 114 -14.11 -2.34 5.35
N THR A 115 -14.93 -3.34 5.06
CA THR A 115 -14.62 -4.53 4.25
C THR A 115 -14.32 -4.16 2.80
N GLU A 116 -13.71 -5.06 2.04
CA GLU A 116 -13.35 -4.79 0.64
C GLU A 116 -14.55 -4.40 -0.22
N GLU A 117 -15.71 -5.05 -0.04
CA GLU A 117 -16.94 -4.66 -0.75
C GLU A 117 -17.43 -3.27 -0.35
N GLU A 118 -17.28 -2.90 0.92
CA GLU A 118 -17.67 -1.57 1.41
C GLU A 118 -16.72 -0.48 0.86
N LEU A 119 -15.41 -0.76 0.80
CA LEU A 119 -14.43 0.13 0.17
C LEU A 119 -14.81 0.43 -1.28
N ILE A 120 -15.13 -0.61 -2.05
CA ILE A 120 -15.62 -0.47 -3.43
C ILE A 120 -16.93 0.30 -3.48
N LYS A 121 -17.88 -0.03 -2.60
CA LYS A 121 -19.19 0.61 -2.56
C LYS A 121 -19.09 2.10 -2.26
N LYS A 122 -18.22 2.52 -1.35
CA LYS A 122 -18.04 3.93 -0.96
C LYS A 122 -17.07 4.72 -1.84
N GLY A 123 -16.51 4.12 -2.89
CA GLY A 123 -15.54 4.81 -3.77
C GLY A 123 -14.25 5.19 -3.04
N GLU A 124 -13.73 4.25 -2.25
CA GLU A 124 -12.53 4.46 -1.44
C GLU A 124 -11.32 4.89 -2.28
N TRP A 125 -10.50 5.78 -1.72
CA TRP A 125 -9.28 6.26 -2.35
C TRP A 125 -8.13 6.55 -1.37
N LEU A 126 -8.33 6.31 -0.06
CA LEU A 126 -7.29 6.38 0.95
C LEU A 126 -6.25 5.27 0.72
N CYS A 127 -4.97 5.62 0.74
CA CYS A 127 -3.87 4.75 0.28
C CYS A 127 -3.80 3.40 1.01
N GLU A 128 -4.02 3.42 2.32
CA GLU A 128 -3.99 2.26 3.21
C GLU A 128 -5.08 1.24 2.89
N CYS A 129 -6.27 1.73 2.56
CA CYS A 129 -7.41 0.93 2.14
C CYS A 129 -7.24 0.42 0.71
N VAL A 130 -6.84 1.28 -0.23
CA VAL A 130 -6.69 0.86 -1.63
C VAL A 130 -5.48 -0.05 -1.86
N SER A 131 -4.42 0.07 -1.05
CA SER A 131 -3.33 -0.89 -0.99
C SER A 131 -3.83 -2.27 -0.55
N ARG A 132 -4.60 -2.34 0.54
CA ARG A 132 -5.24 -3.60 0.97
C ARG A 132 -6.15 -4.18 -0.10
N LEU A 133 -6.97 -3.33 -0.73
CA LEU A 133 -7.88 -3.75 -1.79
C LEU A 133 -7.13 -4.31 -3.00
N MET A 134 -5.99 -3.73 -3.37
CA MET A 134 -5.13 -4.22 -4.45
C MET A 134 -4.67 -5.66 -4.18
N VAL A 135 -4.13 -5.92 -2.99
CA VAL A 135 -3.71 -7.26 -2.58
C VAL A 135 -4.90 -8.23 -2.58
N ALA A 136 -6.04 -7.82 -2.02
CA ALA A 136 -7.24 -8.64 -1.93
C ALA A 136 -7.78 -9.07 -3.30
N LEU A 137 -7.90 -8.13 -4.25
CA LEU A 137 -8.45 -8.43 -5.58
C LEU A 137 -7.46 -9.25 -6.43
N CYS A 138 -6.15 -9.03 -6.28
CA CYS A 138 -5.13 -9.85 -6.92
C CYS A 138 -5.10 -11.29 -6.35
N GLU A 139 -5.37 -11.46 -5.06
CA GLU A 139 -5.42 -12.78 -4.42
C GLU A 139 -6.45 -13.70 -5.08
N ILE A 140 -7.60 -13.16 -5.49
CA ILE A 140 -8.67 -13.88 -6.22
C ILE A 140 -8.15 -14.47 -7.55
N LYS A 141 -7.15 -13.83 -8.17
CA LYS A 141 -6.52 -14.29 -9.41
C LYS A 141 -5.29 -15.16 -9.19
N GLY A 142 -5.02 -15.57 -7.95
CA GLY A 142 -3.86 -16.38 -7.62
C GLY A 142 -2.54 -15.62 -7.60
N ILE A 143 -2.57 -14.28 -7.52
CA ILE A 143 -1.37 -13.43 -7.51
C ILE A 143 -1.05 -13.07 -6.05
N PRO A 144 0.06 -13.59 -5.48
CA PRO A 144 0.48 -13.21 -4.14
C PRO A 144 0.79 -11.72 -4.05
N GLY A 145 0.45 -11.12 -2.92
CA GLY A 145 0.65 -9.70 -2.71
C GLY A 145 0.83 -9.35 -1.24
N ARG A 146 1.40 -8.16 -1.02
CA ARG A 146 1.56 -7.56 0.30
C ARG A 146 1.35 -6.07 0.23
N THR A 147 0.88 -5.51 1.33
CA THR A 147 0.80 -4.07 1.51
C THR A 147 2.13 -3.54 2.00
N VAL A 148 2.43 -2.31 1.64
CA VAL A 148 3.68 -1.63 1.95
C VAL A 148 3.32 -0.32 2.61
N PHE A 149 3.88 -0.07 3.78
CA PHE A 149 3.79 1.18 4.49
C PHE A 149 5.11 1.94 4.38
N HIS A 150 5.08 3.11 3.75
CA HIS A 150 6.15 4.11 3.79
C HIS A 150 5.89 4.99 5.02
N VAL A 151 6.49 4.61 6.15
CA VAL A 151 6.06 5.04 7.49
C VAL A 151 6.36 6.51 7.79
N PHE A 152 7.48 7.05 7.34
CA PHE A 152 7.89 8.43 7.61
C PHE A 152 7.27 9.41 6.63
N SER A 153 7.12 9.04 5.36
CA SER A 153 6.52 9.88 4.32
C SER A 153 4.99 9.85 4.28
N GLY A 154 4.38 8.88 4.98
CA GLY A 154 2.93 8.77 5.15
C GLY A 154 2.23 8.33 3.87
N HIS A 155 2.54 7.12 3.40
CA HIS A 155 1.91 6.57 2.20
C HIS A 155 1.84 5.04 2.24
N PHE A 156 0.83 4.48 1.59
CA PHE A 156 0.66 3.03 1.44
C PHE A 156 0.58 2.63 -0.02
N THR A 157 1.28 1.55 -0.36
CA THR A 157 1.35 0.97 -1.70
C THR A 157 1.29 -0.54 -1.61
N SER A 158 1.44 -1.25 -2.72
CA SER A 158 1.47 -2.72 -2.73
C SER A 158 2.72 -3.24 -3.43
N GLU A 159 3.09 -4.46 -3.11
CA GLU A 159 4.05 -5.24 -3.88
C GLU A 159 3.41 -6.59 -4.20
N LEU A 160 3.44 -6.98 -5.46
CA LEU A 160 2.77 -8.18 -5.99
C LEU A 160 3.79 -9.09 -6.66
N PHE A 161 3.59 -10.40 -6.58
CA PHE A 161 4.45 -11.39 -7.24
C PHE A 161 3.80 -11.94 -8.51
N PHE A 162 4.34 -11.57 -9.66
CA PHE A 162 3.89 -11.98 -10.99
C PHE A 162 5.06 -11.90 -11.98
N GLU A 163 4.99 -12.64 -13.09
CA GLU A 163 6.13 -12.75 -14.03
C GLU A 163 7.43 -13.17 -13.32
N ASP A 164 7.31 -14.10 -12.37
CA ASP A 164 8.39 -14.66 -11.55
C ASP A 164 9.21 -13.63 -10.75
N ARG A 165 8.60 -12.49 -10.39
CA ARG A 165 9.25 -11.45 -9.56
C ARG A 165 8.28 -10.58 -8.78
N TRP A 166 8.82 -9.86 -7.79
CA TRP A 166 8.11 -8.81 -7.06
C TRP A 166 8.06 -7.50 -7.85
N GLY A 167 6.88 -6.88 -7.91
CA GLY A 167 6.62 -5.60 -8.57
C GLY A 167 5.87 -4.62 -7.67
N TYR A 168 6.39 -3.39 -7.58
CA TYR A 168 5.78 -2.26 -6.91
C TYR A 168 4.56 -1.75 -7.69
N VAL A 169 3.46 -1.52 -6.96
CA VAL A 169 2.23 -0.94 -7.50
C VAL A 169 1.63 0.05 -6.49
N ASP A 170 1.37 1.26 -6.95
CA ASP A 170 0.60 2.28 -6.23
C ASP A 170 -0.81 2.37 -6.83
N PRO A 171 -1.80 1.68 -6.22
CA PRO A 171 -3.16 1.66 -6.75
C PRO A 171 -3.90 2.99 -6.56
N ARG A 172 -3.43 3.90 -5.69
CA ARG A 172 -4.06 5.21 -5.49
C ARG A 172 -3.79 6.12 -6.68
N PHE A 173 -2.54 6.16 -7.12
CA PHE A 173 -2.10 7.06 -8.19
C PHE A 173 -1.98 6.39 -9.56
N GLY A 174 -2.10 5.06 -9.64
CA GLY A 174 -1.87 4.32 -10.88
C GLY A 174 -0.41 4.33 -11.29
N LEU A 175 0.51 4.12 -10.34
CA LEU A 175 1.94 4.18 -10.58
C LEU A 175 2.60 2.81 -10.39
N PHE A 176 3.55 2.54 -11.26
CA PHE A 176 4.46 1.41 -11.20
C PHE A 176 5.74 1.81 -11.94
N TYR A 177 6.78 0.97 -11.84
CA TYR A 177 8.07 1.25 -12.46
C TYR A 177 8.61 0.00 -13.15
N LEU A 178 9.10 0.19 -14.36
CA LEU A 178 9.72 -0.86 -15.18
C LEU A 178 11.24 -0.71 -15.20
N ASP A 179 11.95 -1.84 -15.30
CA ASP A 179 13.38 -1.86 -15.60
C ASP A 179 13.65 -1.69 -17.11
N GLY A 180 14.93 -1.71 -17.49
CA GLY A 180 15.35 -1.58 -18.89
C GLY A 180 14.87 -2.70 -19.82
N GLU A 181 14.36 -3.80 -19.26
CA GLU A 181 13.76 -4.92 -20.00
C GLU A 181 12.23 -4.85 -20.02
N GLY A 182 11.64 -3.78 -19.49
CA GLY A 182 10.20 -3.58 -19.45
C GLY A 182 9.49 -4.46 -18.43
N ARG A 183 10.18 -4.92 -17.39
CA ARG A 183 9.63 -5.75 -16.30
C ARG A 183 9.40 -4.93 -15.03
N PHE A 184 8.37 -5.27 -14.26
CA PHE A 184 8.06 -4.58 -13.01
C PHE A 184 9.20 -4.70 -11.99
N THR A 185 9.39 -3.64 -11.21
CA THR A 185 10.50 -3.54 -10.27
C THR A 185 10.01 -3.57 -8.83
N SER A 186 10.74 -4.29 -7.97
CA SER A 186 10.45 -4.35 -6.54
C SER A 186 10.82 -3.04 -5.84
N ILE A 187 10.29 -2.82 -4.65
CA ILE A 187 10.68 -1.68 -3.79
C ILE A 187 12.18 -1.73 -3.50
N HIS A 188 12.72 -2.89 -3.14
CA HIS A 188 14.14 -3.03 -2.88
C HIS A 188 14.99 -2.63 -4.10
N THR A 189 14.59 -3.06 -5.30
CA THR A 189 15.27 -2.67 -6.54
C THR A 189 15.20 -1.16 -6.78
N LEU A 190 14.04 -0.54 -6.53
CA LEU A 190 13.84 0.89 -6.71
C LEU A 190 14.67 1.73 -5.73
N ILE A 191 14.78 1.31 -4.47
CA ILE A 191 15.63 1.97 -3.47
C ILE A 191 17.11 1.86 -3.86
N GLN A 192 17.56 0.70 -4.36
CA GLN A 192 18.95 0.50 -4.76
C GLN A 192 19.30 1.17 -6.10
N ASN A 193 18.32 1.34 -6.98
CA ASN A 193 18.50 1.97 -8.28
C ASN A 193 17.42 3.03 -8.55
N PRO A 194 17.52 4.20 -7.91
CA PRO A 194 16.52 5.26 -8.01
C PRO A 194 16.37 5.85 -9.43
N THR A 195 17.33 5.62 -10.32
CA THR A 195 17.23 6.09 -11.72
C THR A 195 16.06 5.45 -12.47
N LEU A 196 15.62 4.27 -12.04
CA LEU A 196 14.43 3.59 -12.57
C LEU A 196 13.16 4.40 -12.33
N ILE A 197 13.10 5.23 -11.28
CA ILE A 197 11.95 6.09 -11.00
C ILE A 197 11.86 7.23 -12.04
N LEU A 198 13.01 7.73 -12.49
CA LEU A 198 13.11 8.89 -13.37
C LEU A 198 12.92 8.54 -14.85
N ASN A 199 13.34 7.33 -15.25
CA ASN A 199 13.48 6.94 -16.66
C ASN A 199 12.33 6.05 -17.16
N GLN A 200 11.08 6.48 -16.94
CA GLN A 200 9.91 5.76 -17.43
C GLN A 200 9.35 6.34 -18.73
N GLY A 201 8.92 5.47 -19.64
CA GLY A 201 8.29 5.85 -20.91
C GLY A 201 6.81 6.24 -20.77
N ASP A 202 6.24 6.77 -21.85
CA ASP A 202 4.86 7.27 -21.89
C ASP A 202 3.81 6.20 -21.53
N TYR A 203 4.11 4.93 -21.83
CA TYR A 203 3.29 3.79 -21.42
C TYR A 203 3.02 3.77 -19.92
N VAL A 204 4.04 4.01 -19.09
CA VAL A 204 3.87 4.01 -17.62
C VAL A 204 3.17 5.28 -17.17
N LYS A 205 3.55 6.43 -17.76
CA LYS A 205 2.98 7.73 -17.43
C LYS A 205 1.47 7.79 -17.71
N SER A 206 0.98 7.09 -18.73
CA SER A 206 -0.44 7.08 -19.08
C SER A 206 -1.35 6.44 -18.04
N PHE A 207 -0.80 5.71 -17.07
CA PHE A 207 -1.59 5.14 -15.95
C PHE A 207 -1.75 6.11 -14.78
N CYS A 208 -0.98 7.19 -14.73
CA CYS A 208 -1.10 8.16 -13.65
C CYS A 208 -2.48 8.80 -13.65
N VAL A 209 -3.09 8.88 -12.47
CA VAL A 209 -4.42 9.47 -12.30
C VAL A 209 -4.41 10.98 -12.59
N GLU A 210 -5.54 11.51 -13.08
CA GLU A 210 -5.67 12.89 -13.55
C GLU A 210 -5.52 13.96 -12.46
N TYR A 211 -5.92 13.66 -11.22
CA TYR A 211 -5.72 14.56 -10.07
C TYR A 211 -4.28 14.51 -9.54
N GLY A 212 -3.49 13.55 -10.00
CA GLY A 212 -2.08 13.40 -9.70
C GLY A 212 -1.23 14.06 -10.78
N ASN A 213 -0.07 14.57 -10.38
CA ASN A 213 0.97 14.96 -11.32
C ASN A 213 2.07 13.89 -11.30
N TYR A 214 2.36 13.27 -12.45
CA TYR A 214 3.34 12.19 -12.56
C TYR A 214 4.71 12.61 -12.03
N ASP A 215 5.22 13.76 -12.46
CA ASP A 215 6.55 14.26 -12.07
C ASP A 215 6.61 14.55 -10.57
N TYR A 216 5.55 15.14 -10.01
CA TYR A 216 5.43 15.35 -8.56
C TYR A 216 5.43 14.03 -7.79
N ARG A 217 4.75 12.99 -8.31
CA ARG A 217 4.73 11.67 -7.66
C ARG A 217 6.07 10.97 -7.77
N CYS A 218 6.77 11.08 -8.89
CA CYS A 218 8.13 10.58 -9.02
C CYS A 218 9.10 11.32 -8.08
N HIS A 219 8.97 12.64 -7.95
CA HIS A 219 9.72 13.41 -6.95
C HIS A 219 9.40 12.94 -5.53
N ARG A 220 8.12 12.75 -5.19
CA ARG A 220 7.72 12.22 -3.87
C ARG A 220 8.29 10.83 -3.61
N ASN A 221 8.26 9.93 -4.58
CA ASN A 221 8.83 8.60 -4.43
C ASN A 221 10.36 8.64 -4.30
N LEU A 222 11.05 9.41 -5.14
CA LEU A 222 12.52 9.50 -5.10
C LEU A 222 13.04 10.08 -3.78
N HIS A 223 12.42 11.17 -3.31
CA HIS A 223 12.94 11.91 -2.16
C HIS A 223 12.34 11.49 -0.82
N PHE A 224 11.21 10.76 -0.83
CA PHE A 224 10.50 10.36 0.38
C PHE A 224 10.20 8.84 0.39
N CYS A 225 9.18 8.35 -0.32
CA CYS A 225 8.68 6.98 -0.15
C CYS A 225 9.71 5.87 -0.47
N LEU A 226 10.48 6.04 -1.53
CA LEU A 226 11.52 5.10 -1.99
C LEU A 226 12.93 5.64 -1.70
N ASN A 227 13.03 6.57 -0.76
CA ASN A 227 14.31 7.05 -0.24
C ASN A 227 14.93 5.97 0.67
N PRO A 228 16.24 5.73 0.62
CA PRO A 228 16.91 4.81 1.55
C PRO A 228 16.77 5.15 3.05
N ARG A 229 16.43 6.39 3.41
CA ARG A 229 16.17 6.83 4.81
C ARG A 229 14.73 6.58 5.26
N GLU A 230 13.83 6.21 4.35
CA GLU A 230 12.45 5.90 4.69
C GLU A 230 12.36 4.55 5.42
N CYS A 231 11.40 4.43 6.34
CA CYS A 231 11.09 3.19 7.03
C CYS A 231 9.98 2.48 6.26
N GLN A 232 10.36 1.49 5.44
CA GLN A 232 9.39 0.67 4.74
C GLN A 232 9.03 -0.57 5.56
N CYS A 233 7.73 -0.79 5.76
CA CYS A 233 7.20 -1.97 6.45
C CYS A 233 6.27 -2.75 5.53
N PHE A 234 6.40 -4.07 5.51
CA PHE A 234 5.62 -4.96 4.66
C PHE A 234 4.62 -5.73 5.52
N SER A 235 3.35 -5.74 5.13
CA SER A 235 2.32 -6.53 5.79
C SER A 235 1.60 -7.42 4.80
N ASN A 236 1.59 -8.72 5.08
CA ASN A 236 0.77 -9.68 4.36
C ASN A 236 -0.72 -9.42 4.65
N TYR A 237 -1.56 -9.77 3.69
CA TYR A 237 -3.01 -9.67 3.81
C TYR A 237 -3.67 -10.78 2.98
N SER A 238 -4.78 -11.32 3.48
CA SER A 238 -5.59 -12.29 2.75
C SER A 238 -7.06 -12.09 3.07
N LEU A 239 -7.91 -12.25 2.05
CA LEU A 239 -9.36 -12.33 2.20
C LEU A 239 -9.80 -13.49 3.10
N MET A 240 -8.97 -14.53 3.23
CA MET A 240 -9.24 -15.66 4.11
C MET A 240 -8.96 -15.40 5.58
N ASP A 241 -8.18 -14.34 5.89
CA ASP A 241 -7.90 -13.93 7.26
C ASP A 241 -8.98 -12.95 7.78
N LYS A 242 -10.14 -12.84 7.13
CA LYS A 242 -11.24 -11.92 7.50
C LYS A 242 -11.65 -12.05 8.97
N GLY A 243 -11.64 -13.26 9.54
CA GLY A 243 -12.00 -13.49 10.95
C GLY A 243 -10.97 -12.96 11.96
N LYS A 244 -9.77 -12.56 11.51
CA LYS A 244 -8.72 -11.98 12.36
C LYS A 244 -8.97 -10.50 12.66
N TYR A 245 -9.73 -9.80 11.82
CA TYR A 245 -9.80 -8.34 11.83
C TYR A 245 -11.19 -7.79 12.08
N HIS A 246 -11.22 -6.58 12.62
CA HIS A 246 -12.43 -5.76 12.71
C HIS A 246 -12.55 -4.83 11.49
N TYR A 247 -13.77 -4.46 11.14
CA TYR A 247 -14.06 -3.68 9.93
C TYR A 247 -14.95 -2.47 10.21
N ASP A 248 -14.96 -2.01 11.47
CA ASP A 248 -15.76 -0.88 11.91
C ASP A 248 -15.45 0.40 11.14
N TRP A 249 -16.46 1.27 11.09
CA TRP A 249 -16.37 2.58 10.45
C TRP A 249 -16.18 3.67 11.49
N ILE A 250 -15.36 4.66 11.13
CA ILE A 250 -15.28 5.93 11.84
C ILE A 250 -15.63 7.03 10.85
N SER A 251 -16.50 7.97 11.23
CA SER A 251 -16.83 9.10 10.36
C SER A 251 -15.60 9.97 10.12
N TYR A 252 -15.54 10.59 8.94
CA TYR A 252 -14.45 11.49 8.61
C TYR A 252 -14.28 12.60 9.65
N GLU A 253 -15.38 13.22 10.09
CA GLU A 253 -15.35 14.32 11.06
C GLU A 253 -14.76 13.88 12.41
N THR A 254 -15.15 12.70 12.91
CA THR A 254 -14.64 12.16 14.18
C THR A 254 -13.15 11.84 14.08
N ALA A 255 -12.71 11.22 12.99
CA ALA A 255 -11.31 10.91 12.76
C ALA A 255 -10.45 12.18 12.64
N GLN A 256 -10.91 13.19 11.87
CA GLN A 256 -10.16 14.43 11.68
C GLN A 256 -9.96 15.22 12.97
N GLU A 257 -10.98 15.27 13.84
CA GLU A 257 -10.84 15.90 15.15
C GLU A 257 -9.82 15.14 16.02
N ALA A 258 -9.85 13.82 15.99
CA ALA A 258 -8.98 12.98 16.80
C ALA A 258 -7.50 13.08 16.41
N ILE A 259 -7.17 13.27 15.12
CA ILE A 259 -5.77 13.27 14.66
C ILE A 259 -5.06 14.62 14.73
N LYS A 260 -5.77 15.73 14.95
CA LYS A 260 -5.25 17.09 14.70
C LYS A 260 -3.87 17.36 15.29
N GLU A 261 -3.66 17.00 16.54
CA GLU A 261 -2.41 17.23 17.27
C GLU A 261 -1.30 16.26 16.80
N VAL A 262 -1.63 14.97 16.68
CA VAL A 262 -0.70 13.92 16.23
C VAL A 262 -0.25 14.14 14.79
N HIS A 263 -1.16 14.53 13.89
CA HIS A 263 -0.87 14.78 12.49
C HIS A 263 0.12 15.93 12.32
N THR A 264 -0.09 17.04 13.05
CA THR A 264 0.83 18.19 13.01
C THR A 264 2.25 17.77 13.41
N ARG A 265 2.38 17.03 14.51
CA ARG A 265 3.68 16.54 14.97
C ARG A 265 4.30 15.55 13.99
N TYR A 266 3.50 14.66 13.41
CA TYR A 266 3.98 13.68 12.44
C TYR A 266 4.51 14.33 11.15
N VAL A 267 3.83 15.36 10.63
CA VAL A 267 4.30 16.13 9.46
C VAL A 267 5.60 16.87 9.75
N GLU A 268 5.75 17.45 10.94
CA GLU A 268 7.00 18.07 11.38
C GLU A 268 8.16 17.06 11.40
N LEU A 269 7.94 15.90 12.04
CA LEU A 269 8.92 14.82 12.12
C LEU A 269 9.31 14.27 10.75
N SER A 270 8.33 14.05 9.87
CA SER A 270 8.56 13.65 8.48
C SER A 270 9.51 14.62 7.78
N SER A 271 9.27 15.92 7.94
CA SER A 271 10.11 16.95 7.33
C SER A 271 11.56 16.89 7.87
N LEU A 272 11.74 16.75 9.19
CA LEU A 272 13.05 16.63 9.82
C LEU A 272 13.85 15.40 9.38
N LEU A 273 13.17 14.32 8.96
CA LEU A 273 13.82 13.07 8.54
C LEU A 273 14.36 13.13 7.12
N PHE A 274 13.81 13.99 6.25
CA PHE A 274 14.23 14.11 4.85
C PHE A 274 14.96 15.42 4.52
N LEU A 275 15.17 16.28 5.52
CA LEU A 275 16.18 17.35 5.50
C LEU A 275 17.60 16.74 5.63
#